data_AF-A0A4Y7PDD1-F1
#
_entry.id   AF-A0A4Y7PDD1-F1
#
_cell.length_a   1.000
_cell.length_b   1.000
_cell.length_c   1.000
_cell.angle_alpha   90.00
_cell.angle_beta   90.00
_cell.angle_gamma   90.00
#
_symmetry.space_group_name_H-M   'P 1'
#
loop_
_entity.id
_entity.type
_entity.pdbx_description
1 polymer ?
#
loop_
_entity_poly.entity_id
_entity_poly.type
_entity_poly.pdbx_seq_one_letter_code
_entity_poly.pdbx_strand_id
1 'polypeptide(L)'
;AMHFSEAQVRVANHIRGKVIIGHALWQDLSVLGIAHPAIDTRDVALYQPFLNALRSPNQIIGLQTLMWHMMRRRIQDGPHNSFENATAALDLYRSHSRAWELAIVSKQWPCSLPPNNFSRCYS
;
A
#
# COMPACT_ATOMS: atom_id res chain seq x y z
N ALA A 1 -1.62 -7.75 -26.22
CA ALA A 1 -2.24 -7.69 -24.87
C ALA A 1 -2.15 -9.08 -24.25
N MET A 2 -1.99 -9.17 -22.92
CA MET A 2 -1.88 -10.43 -22.17
C MET A 2 -3.26 -10.86 -21.65
N HIS A 3 -3.53 -12.16 -21.52
CA HIS A 3 -4.77 -12.64 -20.89
C HIS A 3 -4.75 -12.38 -19.38
N PHE A 4 -5.92 -12.10 -18.79
CA PHE A 4 -6.02 -11.80 -17.36
C PHE A 4 -5.47 -12.93 -16.47
N SER A 5 -5.74 -14.19 -16.83
CA SER A 5 -5.21 -15.36 -16.11
C SER A 5 -3.68 -15.42 -16.12
N GLU A 6 -3.06 -15.08 -17.24
CA GLU A 6 -1.60 -15.02 -17.35
C GLU A 6 -1.03 -13.89 -16.48
N ALA A 7 -1.70 -12.74 -16.44
CA ALA A 7 -1.33 -11.63 -15.57
C ALA A 7 -1.44 -12.00 -14.09
N GLN A 8 -2.52 -12.69 -13.68
CA GLN A 8 -2.69 -13.17 -12.30
C GLN A 8 -1.55 -14.11 -11.89
N VAL A 9 -1.22 -15.11 -12.72
CA VAL A 9 -0.12 -16.06 -12.44
C VAL A 9 1.23 -15.33 -12.37
N ARG A 10 1.48 -14.41 -13.31
CA ARG A 10 2.73 -13.65 -13.35
C ARG A 10 2.90 -12.77 -12.11
N VAL A 11 1.85 -12.07 -11.69
CA VAL A 11 1.89 -11.22 -10.50
C VAL A 11 2.05 -12.07 -9.24
N ALA A 12 1.27 -13.15 -9.08
CA ALA A 12 1.37 -14.03 -7.92
C ALA A 12 2.78 -14.62 -7.75
N ASN A 13 3.41 -15.05 -8.85
CA ASN A 13 4.79 -15.52 -8.83
C ASN A 13 5.80 -14.39 -8.55
N HIS A 14 5.54 -13.18 -9.04
CA HIS A 14 6.46 -12.07 -8.88
C HIS A 14 6.52 -11.54 -7.44
N ILE A 15 5.39 -11.54 -6.73
CA ILE A 15 5.28 -10.98 -5.37
C ILE A 15 5.53 -12.02 -4.27
N ARG A 16 5.54 -13.32 -4.60
CA ARG A 16 5.76 -14.40 -3.63
C ARG A 16 7.07 -14.20 -2.86
N GLY A 17 6.98 -14.22 -1.53
CA GLY A 17 8.12 -14.08 -0.62
C GLY A 17 8.77 -12.69 -0.67
N LYS A 18 8.09 -11.69 -1.23
CA LYS A 18 8.56 -10.30 -1.28
C LYS A 18 7.68 -9.40 -0.45
N VAL A 19 8.27 -8.27 -0.11
CA VAL A 19 7.55 -7.15 0.45
C VAL A 19 6.86 -6.35 -0.68
N ILE A 20 5.58 -6.02 -0.50
CA ILE A 20 4.82 -5.18 -1.42
C ILE A 20 4.62 -3.80 -0.80
N ILE A 21 4.98 -2.75 -1.53
CA ILE A 21 4.75 -1.36 -1.14
C ILE A 21 3.70 -0.77 -2.08
N GLY A 22 2.71 -0.07 -1.53
CA GLY A 22 1.66 0.56 -2.33
C GLY A 22 0.66 1.33 -1.48
N HIS A 23 -0.45 1.70 -2.10
CA HIS A 23 -1.58 2.38 -1.45
C HIS A 23 -2.84 1.57 -1.72
N ALA A 24 -3.57 1.24 -0.65
CA ALA A 24 -4.81 0.47 -0.72
C ALA A 24 -4.66 -0.88 -1.47
N LEU A 25 -3.59 -1.62 -1.16
CA LEU A 25 -3.17 -2.85 -1.84
C LEU A 25 -4.28 -3.91 -1.93
N TRP A 26 -5.22 -3.91 -0.98
CA TRP A 26 -6.37 -4.81 -1.02
C TRP A 26 -7.22 -4.67 -2.27
N GLN A 27 -7.26 -3.49 -2.90
CA GLN A 27 -8.04 -3.26 -4.12
C GLN A 27 -7.46 -4.09 -5.27
N ASP A 28 -6.16 -3.99 -5.49
CA ASP A 28 -5.45 -4.74 -6.54
C ASP A 28 -5.42 -6.24 -6.26
N LEU A 29 -5.09 -6.61 -5.01
CA LEU A 29 -5.06 -8.02 -4.58
C LEU A 29 -6.43 -8.70 -4.71
N SER A 30 -7.50 -7.98 -4.38
CA SER A 30 -8.88 -8.46 -4.53
C SER A 30 -9.25 -8.71 -5.97
N VAL A 31 -8.91 -7.80 -6.89
CA VAL A 31 -9.17 -7.96 -8.32
C VAL A 31 -8.38 -9.14 -8.87
N LEU A 32 -7.11 -9.28 -8.48
CA LEU A 32 -6.25 -10.37 -8.92
C LEU A 32 -6.58 -11.71 -8.27
N GLY A 33 -7.36 -11.74 -7.19
CA GLY A 33 -7.65 -12.96 -6.43
C GLY A 33 -6.42 -13.55 -5.75
N ILE A 34 -5.48 -12.70 -5.31
CA ILE A 34 -4.23 -13.12 -4.68
C ILE A 34 -4.24 -12.71 -3.20
N ALA A 35 -3.82 -13.62 -2.33
CA ALA A 35 -3.54 -13.31 -0.93
C ALA A 35 -2.04 -13.06 -0.73
N HIS A 36 -1.70 -12.11 0.14
CA HIS A 36 -0.31 -11.81 0.51
C HIS A 36 -0.18 -11.64 2.03
N PRO A 37 0.91 -12.08 2.67
CA PRO A 37 1.09 -11.90 4.10
C PRO A 37 1.02 -10.43 4.46
N ALA A 38 0.12 -10.07 5.39
CA ALA A 38 -0.07 -8.66 5.67
C ALA A 38 1.21 -8.01 6.27
N ILE A 39 2.04 -8.78 7.00
CA ILE A 39 3.32 -8.32 7.56
C ILE A 39 4.36 -7.98 6.48
N ASP A 40 4.19 -8.58 5.28
CA ASP A 40 5.00 -8.33 4.09
C ASP A 40 4.37 -7.25 3.20
N THR A 41 3.44 -6.46 3.73
CA THR A 41 2.94 -5.25 3.07
C THR A 41 3.44 -3.99 3.75
N ARG A 42 3.65 -2.94 2.96
CA ARG A 42 3.84 -1.57 3.42
C ARG A 42 2.84 -0.70 2.69
N ASP A 43 1.60 -0.83 3.13
CA ASP A 43 0.48 -0.08 2.60
C ASP A 43 0.41 1.30 3.25
N VAL A 44 0.73 2.33 2.48
CA VAL A 44 0.76 3.71 2.98
C VAL A 44 -0.64 4.24 3.31
N ALA A 45 -1.72 3.58 2.85
CA ALA A 45 -3.08 3.91 3.23
C ALA A 45 -3.43 3.47 4.67
N LEU A 46 -2.70 2.48 5.21
CA LEU A 46 -2.92 1.92 6.54
C LEU A 46 -1.88 2.38 7.56
N TYR A 47 -0.83 3.07 7.13
CA TYR A 47 0.27 3.48 8.00
C TYR A 47 -0.19 4.51 9.05
N GLN A 48 -0.25 4.08 10.31
CA GLN A 48 -0.82 4.87 11.41
C GLN A 48 -0.13 6.23 11.61
N PRO A 49 1.21 6.36 11.49
CA PRO A 49 1.85 7.67 11.60
C PRO A 49 1.34 8.71 10.57
N PHE A 50 1.02 8.31 9.34
CA PHE A 50 0.41 9.23 8.36
C PHE A 50 -1.01 9.62 8.75
N LEU A 51 -1.82 8.64 9.17
CA LEU A 51 -3.20 8.88 9.58
C LEU A 51 -3.27 9.78 10.82
N ASN A 52 -2.37 9.57 11.79
CA ASN A 52 -2.24 10.38 12.99
C ASN A 52 -1.78 11.81 12.68
N ALA A 53 -0.82 11.99 11.77
CA ALA A 53 -0.38 13.31 11.34
C ALA A 53 -1.51 14.14 10.71
N LEU A 54 -2.51 13.48 10.11
CA LEU A 54 -3.71 14.11 9.56
C LEU A 54 -4.89 14.17 10.53
N ARG A 55 -4.73 13.71 11.78
CA ARG A 55 -5.80 13.60 12.79
C ARG A 55 -6.97 12.71 12.35
N SER A 56 -6.68 11.70 11.53
CA SER A 56 -7.68 10.78 10.97
C SER A 56 -7.29 9.29 11.16
N PRO A 57 -7.03 8.82 12.40
CA PRO A 57 -6.48 7.48 12.70
C PRO A 57 -7.30 6.30 12.16
N ASN A 58 -8.60 6.50 11.98
CA ASN A 58 -9.57 5.47 11.60
C ASN A 58 -10.12 5.64 10.18
N GLN A 59 -9.51 6.50 9.35
CA GLN A 59 -9.96 6.75 7.98
C GLN A 59 -8.92 6.29 6.97
N ILE A 60 -9.39 5.79 5.83
CA ILE A 60 -8.54 5.56 4.67
C ILE A 60 -8.41 6.88 3.91
N ILE A 61 -7.19 7.39 3.85
CA ILE A 61 -6.88 8.65 3.17
C ILE A 61 -6.36 8.36 1.76
N GLY A 62 -6.85 9.10 0.77
CA GLY A 62 -6.45 8.95 -0.63
C GLY A 62 -4.98 9.33 -0.87
N LEU A 63 -4.34 8.69 -1.87
CA LEU A 63 -2.92 8.89 -2.17
C LEU A 63 -2.58 10.36 -2.48
N GLN A 64 -3.43 11.08 -3.21
CA GLN A 64 -3.25 12.52 -3.48
C GLN A 64 -3.15 13.36 -2.21
N THR A 65 -4.04 13.10 -1.24
CA THR A 65 -4.06 13.80 0.04
C THR A 65 -2.80 13.47 0.85
N LEU A 66 -2.42 12.19 0.94
CA LEU A 66 -1.17 11.79 1.60
C LEU A 66 0.05 12.48 0.97
N MET A 67 0.14 12.47 -0.36
CA MET A 67 1.23 13.11 -1.10
C MET A 67 1.30 14.62 -0.89
N TRP A 68 0.16 15.29 -0.91
CA TRP A 68 0.09 16.73 -0.65
C TRP A 68 0.54 17.07 0.77
N HIS A 69 0.08 16.34 1.78
CA HIS A 69 0.36 16.68 3.17
C HIS A 69 1.76 16.24 3.62
N MET A 70 2.24 15.08 3.19
CA MET A 70 3.53 14.52 3.62
C MET A 70 4.70 14.99 2.76
N MET A 71 4.47 15.26 1.47
CA MET A 71 5.56 15.57 0.52
C MET A 71 5.38 16.89 -0.21
N ARG A 72 4.27 17.62 0.00
CA ARG A 72 3.94 18.89 -0.72
C ARG A 72 3.98 18.74 -2.24
N ARG A 73 3.67 17.54 -2.74
CA ARG A 73 3.67 17.21 -4.17
C ARG A 73 2.26 16.85 -4.63
N ARG A 74 1.82 17.46 -5.73
CA ARG A 74 0.59 17.07 -6.44
C ARG A 74 0.89 15.91 -7.38
N ILE A 75 -0.06 14.98 -7.48
CA ILE A 75 -0.01 13.80 -8.36
C ILE A 75 -1.40 13.55 -8.96
N GLN A 76 -1.49 12.78 -10.03
CA GLN A 76 -2.73 12.50 -10.76
C GLN A 76 -3.47 13.78 -11.21
N ASP A 77 -2.74 14.86 -11.53
CA ASP A 77 -3.34 16.07 -12.10
C ASP A 77 -3.75 15.86 -13.59
N GLY A 78 -3.31 14.75 -14.21
CA GLY A 78 -3.64 14.35 -15.58
C GLY A 78 -4.34 12.99 -15.67
N PRO A 79 -4.29 12.32 -16.83
CA PRO A 79 -4.82 10.96 -16.99
C PRO A 79 -4.20 9.99 -15.98
N HIS A 80 -5.00 9.02 -15.55
CA HIS A 80 -4.56 8.06 -14.54
C HIS A 80 -3.30 7.31 -14.98
N ASN A 81 -2.28 7.32 -14.13
CA ASN A 81 -0.98 6.69 -14.40
C ASN A 81 -0.55 5.81 -13.21
N SER A 82 -0.62 4.49 -13.39
CA SER A 82 -0.23 3.54 -12.34
C SER A 82 1.24 3.64 -11.95
N PHE A 83 2.12 4.05 -12.86
CA PHE A 83 3.55 4.24 -12.56
C PHE A 83 3.78 5.43 -11.63
N GLU A 84 3.04 6.53 -11.84
CA GLU A 84 3.07 7.69 -10.93
C GLU A 84 2.61 7.28 -9.53
N ASN A 85 1.50 6.54 -9.44
CA ASN A 85 0.95 6.08 -8.17
C ASN A 85 1.89 5.12 -7.42
N ALA A 86 2.49 4.15 -8.12
CA ALA A 86 3.47 3.26 -7.52
C ALA A 86 4.71 4.02 -7.01
N THR A 87 5.18 5.01 -7.79
CA THR A 87 6.31 5.86 -7.39
C THR A 87 5.96 6.72 -6.17
N ALA A 88 4.78 7.32 -6.15
CA ALA A 88 4.30 8.14 -5.03
C ALA A 88 4.18 7.32 -3.72
N ALA A 89 3.60 6.11 -3.78
CA ALA A 89 3.53 5.23 -2.62
C ALA A 89 4.91 4.79 -2.14
N LEU A 90 5.84 4.50 -3.06
CA LEU A 90 7.22 4.17 -2.73
C LEU A 90 7.96 5.34 -2.06
N ASP A 91 7.74 6.57 -2.52
CA ASP A 91 8.34 7.78 -1.96
C ASP A 91 7.81 8.05 -0.53
N LEU A 92 6.50 7.87 -0.32
CA LEU A 92 5.91 7.92 1.02
C LEU A 92 6.53 6.87 1.93
N TYR A 93 6.62 5.61 1.51
CA TYR A 93 7.28 4.56 2.29
C TYR A 93 8.74 4.93 2.60
N ARG A 94 9.52 5.36 1.59
CA ARG A 94 10.93 5.72 1.77
C ARG A 94 11.13 6.80 2.83
N SER A 95 10.26 7.80 2.87
CA SER A 95 10.32 8.89 3.86
C SER A 95 10.24 8.41 5.31
N HIS A 96 9.65 7.24 5.57
CA HIS A 96 9.47 6.65 6.91
C HIS A 96 10.03 5.23 7.04
N SER A 97 10.73 4.72 6.03
CA SER A 97 11.17 3.33 5.91
C SER A 97 11.94 2.84 7.13
N ARG A 98 12.90 3.63 7.63
CA ARG A 98 13.67 3.28 8.84
C ARG A 98 12.78 3.02 10.05
N ALA A 99 11.84 3.92 10.33
CA ALA A 99 10.94 3.77 11.48
C ALA A 99 9.97 2.60 11.28
N TRP A 100 9.47 2.42 10.05
CA TRP A 100 8.57 1.34 9.69
C TRP A 100 9.24 -0.03 9.88
N GLU A 101 10.42 -0.25 9.31
CA GLU A 101 11.11 -1.54 9.41
C GLU A 101 11.55 -1.86 10.85
N LEU A 102 11.96 -0.85 11.63
CA LEU A 102 12.25 -1.04 13.06
C LEU A 102 11.01 -1.50 13.83
N ALA A 103 9.84 -0.95 13.52
CA ALA A 103 8.58 -1.31 14.16
C ALA A 103 8.19 -2.77 13.83
N ILE A 104 8.38 -3.20 12.57
CA ILE A 104 8.17 -4.59 12.13
C ILE A 104 9.10 -5.55 12.88
N VAL A 105 10.40 -5.27 12.93
CA VAL A 105 11.39 -6.10 13.65
C VAL A 105 11.07 -6.18 15.14
N SER A 106 10.58 -5.08 15.72
CA SER A 106 10.18 -4.99 17.13
C SER A 106 8.82 -5.62 17.42
N LYS A 107 8.17 -6.25 16.43
CA LYS A 107 6.80 -6.81 16.52
C LYS A 107 5.73 -5.78 16.92
N GLN A 108 5.96 -4.52 16.59
CA GLN A 108 5.06 -3.39 16.82
C GLN A 108 4.52 -2.91 15.47
N TRP A 109 3.63 -3.68 14.84
CA TRP A 109 3.15 -3.35 13.50
C TRP A 109 2.50 -1.95 13.45
N PRO A 110 3.01 -1.02 12.63
CA PRO A 110 2.58 0.38 12.63
C PRO A 110 1.38 0.68 11.71
N CYS A 111 0.49 -0.27 11.44
CA CYS A 111 -0.61 -0.10 10.49
C CYS A 111 -1.96 -0.46 11.10
N SER A 112 -3.03 0.19 10.62
CA SER A 112 -4.40 -0.26 10.86
C SER A 112 -4.69 -1.56 10.11
N LEU A 113 -5.73 -2.26 10.57
CA LEU A 113 -6.28 -3.38 9.83
C LEU A 113 -6.92 -2.89 8.51
N PRO A 114 -6.76 -3.64 7.41
CA PRO A 114 -7.48 -3.36 6.17
C PRO A 114 -8.99 -3.55 6.36
N PRO A 115 -9.85 -3.02 5.47
CA PRO A 115 -11.29 -3.16 5.60
C PRO A 115 -11.72 -4.64 5.59
N ASN A 116 -12.64 -5.02 6.49
CA ASN A 116 -13.00 -6.42 6.78
C ASN A 116 -13.48 -7.21 5.56
N ASN A 117 -14.11 -6.57 4.58
CA ASN A 117 -14.58 -7.20 3.34
C ASN A 117 -13.43 -7.69 2.42
N PHE A 118 -12.18 -7.31 2.72
CA PHE A 118 -10.98 -7.72 2.01
C PHE A 118 -10.06 -8.63 2.83
N SER A 119 -10.52 -9.19 3.96
CA SER A 119 -9.72 -10.10 4.79
C SER A 119 -9.08 -11.24 4.00
N ARG A 120 -9.76 -11.77 2.96
CA ARG A 120 -9.24 -12.82 2.07
C ARG A 120 -7.97 -12.44 1.30
N CYS A 121 -7.65 -11.15 1.18
CA CYS A 121 -6.46 -10.67 0.47
C CYS A 121 -5.20 -10.76 1.35
N TYR A 122 -5.37 -11.08 2.63
CA TYR A 122 -4.32 -11.06 3.62
C TYR A 122 -4.24 -12.41 4.34
N SER A 123 -3.06 -13.00 4.33
CA SER A 123 -2.74 -14.23 5.07
C SER A 123 -1.92 -13.95 6.33
#